data_AF-A0A7C3QLG3-F1
#
_entry.id   AF-A0A7C3QLG3-F1
#
_cell.length_a   1.000
_cell.length_b   1.000
_cell.length_c   1.000
_cell.angle_alpha   90.00
_cell.angle_beta   90.00
_cell.angle_gamma   90.00
#
_symmetry.space_group_name_H-M   'P 1'
#
loop_
_entity.id
_entity.type
_entity.pdbx_description
1 polymer ?
#
loop_
_entity_poly.entity_id
_entity_poly.type
_entity_poly.pdbx_seq_one_letter_code
_entity_poly.pdbx_strand_id
1 'polypeptide(L)'
;MHFVSTGGSLRGHEESTYRVVRERAARSRHRDRFHFLGWVRARALPRVYSSCDLALCLDLPCYEAEFGTRTRVLDALEQGLAVASTVFCDFTRDLRGVAGFHALPPSSSQAVADLVVELAARKRGHQEAWRSRGRDFAPGERTPLSLEPGGMPWSTVRDRYSLRSTTRALCAWVLDPRRSPAGVPVDFLEDQWAELARLQDRLEEVWKSPTWRYLGRVHAFVKKVTDGGR
;
A
#
# COMPACT_ATOMS: atom_id res chain seq x y z
N MET A 1 4.47 -18.89 -9.65
CA MET A 1 4.20 -17.57 -9.04
C MET A 1 3.02 -16.94 -9.76
N HIS A 2 2.01 -16.49 -9.02
CA HIS A 2 0.86 -15.76 -9.54
C HIS A 2 0.71 -14.47 -8.75
N PHE A 3 0.22 -13.43 -9.40
CA PHE A 3 -0.12 -12.14 -8.80
C PHE A 3 -1.64 -12.00 -8.74
N VAL A 4 -2.16 -11.60 -7.59
CA VAL A 4 -3.58 -11.33 -7.38
C VAL A 4 -3.73 -9.89 -6.92
N SER A 5 -4.51 -9.10 -7.64
CA SER A 5 -4.89 -7.74 -7.26
C SER A 5 -6.35 -7.70 -6.83
N THR A 6 -6.60 -7.13 -5.67
CA THR A 6 -7.93 -6.75 -5.19
C THR A 6 -8.01 -5.23 -5.08
N GLY A 7 -9.22 -4.68 -5.18
CA GLY A 7 -9.45 -3.26 -5.40
C GLY A 7 -9.48 -2.90 -6.88
N GLY A 8 -9.79 -1.64 -7.18
CA GLY A 8 -9.86 -1.12 -8.54
C GLY A 8 -9.76 0.39 -8.56
N SER A 9 -9.98 0.97 -9.74
CA SER A 9 -10.10 2.42 -9.89
C SER A 9 -11.09 3.02 -8.88
N LEU A 10 -10.71 4.13 -8.25
CA LEU A 10 -11.62 4.99 -7.49
C LEU A 10 -12.07 6.14 -8.38
N ARG A 11 -13.36 6.17 -8.68
CA ARG A 11 -13.95 7.26 -9.45
C ARG A 11 -13.72 8.60 -8.76
N GLY A 12 -13.27 9.61 -9.50
CA GLY A 12 -13.00 10.95 -9.00
C GLY A 12 -11.74 11.09 -8.13
N HIS A 13 -10.93 10.03 -7.99
CA HIS A 13 -9.68 10.08 -7.23
C HIS A 13 -8.50 9.54 -8.05
N GLU A 14 -8.52 8.25 -8.37
CA GLU A 14 -7.51 7.60 -9.20
C GLU A 14 -8.19 6.59 -10.12
N GLU A 15 -8.26 6.93 -11.40
CA GLU A 15 -8.93 6.10 -12.40
C GLU A 15 -7.97 5.41 -13.38
N SER A 16 -6.73 5.90 -13.46
CA SER A 16 -5.81 5.60 -14.56
C SER A 16 -4.84 4.46 -14.26
N THR A 17 -4.35 4.38 -13.03
CA THR A 17 -3.24 3.53 -12.60
C THR A 17 -3.65 2.08 -12.66
N TYR A 18 -4.80 1.75 -12.09
CA TYR A 18 -5.33 0.39 -12.16
C TYR A 18 -5.53 -0.08 -13.60
N ARG A 19 -6.06 0.80 -14.47
CA ARG A 19 -6.24 0.51 -15.89
C ARG A 19 -4.90 0.27 -16.59
N VAL A 20 -3.93 1.16 -16.40
CA VAL A 20 -2.59 1.07 -17.03
C VAL A 20 -1.88 -0.21 -16.59
N VAL A 21 -1.91 -0.56 -15.30
CA VAL A 21 -1.27 -1.78 -14.78
C VAL A 21 -1.94 -3.02 -15.38
N ARG A 22 -3.27 -3.07 -15.41
CA ARG A 22 -4.03 -4.19 -16.00
C ARG A 22 -3.71 -4.37 -17.48
N GLU A 23 -3.69 -3.27 -18.24
CA GLU A 23 -3.36 -3.30 -19.66
C GLU A 23 -1.92 -3.78 -19.92
N ARG A 24 -0.95 -3.32 -19.11
CA ARG A 24 0.45 -3.78 -19.21
C ARG A 24 0.58 -5.27 -18.89
N ALA A 25 -0.11 -5.75 -17.85
CA ALA A 25 -0.11 -7.16 -17.49
C ALA A 25 -0.69 -8.03 -18.61
N ALA A 26 -1.82 -7.61 -19.22
CA ALA A 26 -2.48 -8.33 -20.31
C ALA A 26 -1.61 -8.45 -21.57
N ARG A 27 -0.81 -7.42 -21.87
CA ARG A 27 0.13 -7.43 -23.02
C ARG A 27 1.45 -8.15 -22.71
N SER A 28 1.68 -8.58 -21.47
CA SER A 28 2.92 -9.24 -21.09
C SER A 28 2.95 -10.72 -21.50
N ARG A 29 4.14 -11.28 -21.67
CA ARG A 29 4.36 -12.73 -21.84
C ARG A 29 3.91 -13.57 -20.63
N HIS A 30 3.55 -12.93 -19.52
CA HIS A 30 3.15 -13.57 -18.27
C HIS A 30 1.67 -13.35 -17.94
N ARG A 31 0.85 -12.89 -18.89
CA ARG A 31 -0.56 -12.52 -18.69
C ARG A 31 -1.37 -13.54 -17.88
N ASP A 32 -1.16 -14.84 -18.09
CA ASP A 32 -1.91 -15.92 -17.42
C ASP A 32 -1.55 -16.06 -15.92
N ARG A 33 -0.59 -15.28 -15.44
CA ARG A 33 -0.16 -15.23 -14.03
C ARG A 33 -0.73 -14.03 -13.27
N PHE A 34 -1.44 -13.11 -13.93
CA PHE A 34 -2.02 -11.91 -13.31
C PHE A 34 -3.53 -12.03 -13.18
N HIS A 35 -4.03 -11.95 -11.95
CA HIS A 35 -5.45 -12.08 -11.62
C HIS A 35 -5.97 -10.78 -11.02
N PHE A 36 -6.76 -10.03 -11.78
CA PHE A 36 -7.36 -8.77 -11.35
C PHE A 36 -8.79 -9.01 -10.90
N LEU A 37 -9.01 -9.16 -9.59
CA LEU A 37 -10.32 -9.50 -9.01
C LEU A 37 -11.24 -8.28 -8.83
N GLY A 38 -10.71 -7.06 -8.97
CA GLY A 38 -11.47 -5.84 -8.74
C GLY A 38 -11.89 -5.67 -7.27
N TRP A 39 -12.98 -4.93 -7.06
CA TRP A 39 -13.59 -4.74 -5.75
C TRP A 39 -14.22 -6.04 -5.24
N VAL A 40 -13.61 -6.62 -4.21
CA VAL A 40 -14.12 -7.82 -3.54
C VAL A 40 -14.85 -7.45 -2.25
N ARG A 41 -15.88 -8.23 -1.88
CA ARG A 41 -16.57 -8.04 -0.60
C ARG A 41 -15.63 -8.34 0.56
N ALA A 42 -15.71 -7.57 1.65
CA ALA A 42 -14.85 -7.76 2.83
C ALA A 42 -14.85 -9.21 3.35
N ARG A 43 -16.02 -9.86 3.41
CA ARG A 43 -16.16 -11.27 3.83
C ARG A 43 -15.42 -12.28 2.95
N ALA A 44 -15.02 -11.91 1.72
CA ALA A 44 -14.28 -12.77 0.81
C ALA A 44 -12.75 -12.60 0.96
N LEU A 45 -12.28 -11.51 1.57
CA LEU A 45 -10.85 -11.25 1.75
C LEU A 45 -10.09 -12.35 2.49
N PRO A 46 -10.61 -12.96 3.58
CA PRO A 46 -9.91 -14.05 4.26
C PRO A 46 -9.58 -15.22 3.33
N ARG A 47 -10.49 -15.56 2.40
CA ARG A 47 -10.28 -16.62 1.40
C ARG A 47 -9.23 -16.23 0.36
N VAL A 48 -9.17 -14.96 -0.01
CA VAL A 48 -8.10 -14.45 -0.89
C VAL A 48 -6.76 -14.58 -0.16
N TYR A 49 -6.66 -14.07 1.06
CA TYR A 49 -5.42 -14.12 1.85
C TYR A 49 -4.97 -15.53 2.18
N SER A 50 -5.89 -16.48 2.42
CA SER A 50 -5.53 -17.88 2.65
C SER A 50 -4.92 -18.57 1.42
N SER A 51 -5.19 -18.04 0.22
CA SER A 51 -4.59 -18.51 -1.04
C SER A 51 -3.27 -17.82 -1.41
N CYS A 52 -2.83 -16.84 -0.61
CA CYS A 52 -1.63 -16.07 -0.84
C CYS A 52 -0.50 -16.49 0.11
N ASP A 53 0.73 -16.35 -0.38
CA ASP A 53 1.96 -16.55 0.40
C ASP A 53 2.52 -15.24 0.98
N LEU A 54 2.27 -14.12 0.27
CA LEU A 54 2.78 -12.79 0.59
C LEU A 54 1.73 -11.75 0.18
N ALA A 55 1.48 -10.76 1.04
CA ALA A 55 0.81 -9.52 0.68
C ALA A 55 1.84 -8.43 0.33
N LEU A 56 1.53 -7.65 -0.70
CA LEU A 56 2.33 -6.49 -1.11
C LEU A 56 1.54 -5.20 -0.89
N CYS A 57 2.13 -4.24 -0.19
CA CYS A 57 1.57 -2.89 -0.03
C CYS A 57 2.62 -1.87 -0.48
N LEU A 58 2.51 -1.40 -1.72
CA LEU A 58 3.51 -0.54 -2.34
C LEU A 58 2.89 0.84 -2.58
N ASP A 59 3.40 1.83 -1.87
CA ASP A 59 2.94 3.21 -1.97
C ASP A 59 3.95 4.09 -2.69
N LEU A 60 3.44 5.15 -3.32
CA LEU A 60 4.25 6.30 -3.70
C LEU A 60 4.38 7.25 -2.51
N PRO A 61 5.47 8.02 -2.40
CA PRO A 61 5.60 9.03 -1.35
C PRO A 61 4.54 10.12 -1.53
N CYS A 62 3.51 10.11 -0.70
CA CYS A 62 2.43 11.09 -0.67
C CYS A 62 1.82 11.22 0.73
N TYR A 63 0.98 12.23 0.94
CA TYR A 63 0.33 12.47 2.24
C TYR A 63 -0.55 11.30 2.69
N GLU A 64 -1.23 10.62 1.77
CA GLU A 64 -1.97 9.41 2.11
C GLU A 64 -1.03 8.32 2.64
N ALA A 65 0.18 8.18 2.07
CA ALA A 65 1.20 7.23 2.53
C ALA A 65 1.80 7.57 3.88
N GLU A 66 2.00 8.85 4.14
CA GLU A 66 2.60 9.34 5.38
C GLU A 66 1.61 9.33 6.56
N PHE A 67 0.40 9.86 6.35
CA PHE A 67 -0.59 10.03 7.42
C PHE A 67 -1.65 8.93 7.48
N GLY A 68 -1.85 8.19 6.39
CA GLY A 68 -2.82 7.11 6.33
C GLY A 68 -2.29 5.84 7.00
N THR A 69 -3.11 5.25 7.88
CA THR A 69 -2.82 3.92 8.42
C THR A 69 -3.14 2.87 7.36
N ARG A 70 -2.15 2.02 7.07
CA ARG A 70 -2.29 0.93 6.09
C ARG A 70 -3.06 -0.24 6.69
N THR A 71 -4.37 -0.08 6.85
CA THR A 71 -5.25 -1.11 7.43
C THR A 71 -5.18 -2.44 6.68
N ARG A 72 -4.87 -2.44 5.37
CA ARG A 72 -4.61 -3.67 4.61
C ARG A 72 -3.41 -4.47 5.10
N VAL A 73 -2.37 -3.81 5.62
CA VAL A 73 -1.21 -4.47 6.24
C VAL A 73 -1.64 -5.12 7.56
N LEU A 74 -2.45 -4.41 8.35
CA LEU A 74 -3.03 -4.94 9.59
C LEU A 74 -3.91 -6.18 9.31
N ASP A 75 -4.82 -6.07 8.35
CA ASP A 75 -5.73 -7.15 7.97
C ASP A 75 -4.98 -8.41 7.52
N ALA A 76 -3.89 -8.26 6.77
CA ALA A 76 -3.06 -9.38 6.33
C ALA A 76 -2.34 -10.04 7.53
N LEU A 77 -1.74 -9.25 8.42
CA LEU A 77 -1.05 -9.75 9.62
C LEU A 77 -2.01 -10.46 10.58
N GLU A 78 -3.21 -9.93 10.79
CA GLU A 78 -4.26 -10.58 11.59
C GLU A 78 -4.69 -11.94 11.02
N GLN A 79 -4.55 -12.13 9.71
CA GLN A 79 -4.85 -13.38 9.00
C GLN A 79 -3.61 -14.29 8.86
N GLY A 80 -2.51 -13.94 9.54
CA GLY A 80 -1.24 -14.68 9.49
C GLY A 80 -0.56 -14.65 8.12
N LEU A 81 -0.91 -13.70 7.26
CA LEU A 81 -0.26 -13.52 5.96
C LEU A 81 0.93 -12.57 6.11
N ALA A 82 2.11 -13.05 5.73
CA ALA A 82 3.31 -12.22 5.69
C ALA A 82 3.12 -11.03 4.74
N VAL A 83 3.68 -9.87 5.08
CA VAL A 83 3.50 -8.62 4.34
C VAL A 83 4.84 -8.01 4.00
N ALA A 84 5.03 -7.61 2.75
CA ALA A 84 6.12 -6.71 2.37
C ALA A 84 5.53 -5.36 1.94
N SER A 85 6.05 -4.27 2.53
CA SER A 85 5.48 -2.94 2.36
C SER A 85 6.54 -1.86 2.30
N THR A 86 6.25 -0.80 1.55
CA THR A 86 6.93 0.48 1.75
C THR A 86 6.64 1.01 3.16
N VAL A 87 7.58 1.78 3.71
CA VAL A 87 7.51 2.28 5.09
C VAL A 87 7.41 3.81 5.09
N PHE A 88 6.18 4.32 5.22
CA PHE A 88 5.90 5.77 5.24
C PHE A 88 5.19 6.20 6.53
N CYS A 89 4.10 5.54 6.90
CA CYS A 89 3.33 5.89 8.11
C CYS A 89 3.89 5.25 9.39
N ASP A 90 3.46 5.80 10.53
CA ASP A 90 3.84 5.33 11.88
C ASP A 90 3.63 3.83 12.04
N PHE A 91 2.48 3.31 11.56
CA PHE A 91 2.18 1.89 11.65
C PHE A 91 3.22 1.02 10.96
N THR A 92 3.58 1.32 9.70
CA THR A 92 4.59 0.54 8.98
C THR A 92 6.01 0.71 9.54
N ARG A 93 6.29 1.82 10.23
CA ARG A 93 7.58 2.03 10.92
C ARG A 93 7.68 1.16 12.17
N ASP A 94 6.61 1.05 12.93
CA ASP A 94 6.51 0.18 14.11
C ASP A 94 6.66 -1.31 13.80
N LEU A 95 6.32 -1.74 12.57
CA LEU A 95 6.43 -3.13 12.15
C LEU A 95 7.86 -3.57 11.80
N ARG A 96 8.84 -2.66 11.81
CA ARG A 96 10.25 -3.04 11.57
C ARG A 96 10.72 -4.05 12.62
N GLY A 97 11.25 -5.17 12.16
CA GLY A 97 11.69 -6.27 13.03
C GLY A 97 10.57 -7.21 13.47
N VAL A 98 9.33 -7.05 13.00
CA VAL A 98 8.26 -8.04 13.18
C VAL A 98 8.45 -9.18 12.17
N ALA A 99 8.43 -10.44 12.62
CA ALA A 99 8.72 -11.61 11.80
C ALA A 99 7.87 -11.74 10.52
N GLY A 100 6.61 -11.28 10.59
CA GLY A 100 5.66 -11.30 9.48
C GLY A 100 5.70 -10.07 8.56
N PHE A 101 6.63 -9.13 8.77
CA PHE A 101 6.70 -7.88 8.01
C PHE A 101 8.10 -7.68 7.41
N HIS A 102 8.14 -7.26 6.14
CA HIS A 102 9.39 -6.88 5.47
C HIS A 102 9.29 -5.46 4.90
N ALA A 103 10.27 -4.63 5.25
CA ALA A 103 10.35 -3.26 4.77
C ALA A 103 10.97 -3.22 3.37
N LEU A 104 10.23 -2.70 2.39
CA LEU A 104 10.72 -2.49 1.04
C LEU A 104 11.13 -1.02 0.83
N PRO A 105 12.23 -0.77 0.09
CA PRO A 105 12.56 0.57 -0.34
C PRO A 105 11.52 1.08 -1.35
N PRO A 106 11.13 2.37 -1.29
CA PRO A 106 10.19 2.94 -2.24
C PRO A 106 10.77 2.94 -3.66
N SER A 107 9.88 2.82 -4.66
CA SER A 107 10.24 2.89 -6.08
C SER A 107 11.26 1.86 -6.58
N SER A 108 11.52 0.77 -5.83
CA SER A 108 12.46 -0.29 -6.23
C SER A 108 11.73 -1.54 -6.67
N SER A 109 11.51 -1.68 -7.98
CA SER A 109 10.95 -2.92 -8.55
C SER A 109 11.89 -4.11 -8.39
N GLN A 110 13.21 -3.88 -8.38
CA GLN A 110 14.22 -4.91 -8.19
C GLN A 110 14.14 -5.53 -6.79
N ALA A 111 14.01 -4.72 -5.74
CA ALA A 111 13.88 -5.23 -4.37
C ALA A 111 12.64 -6.13 -4.21
N VAL A 112 11.52 -5.78 -4.86
CA VAL A 112 10.32 -6.63 -4.88
C VAL A 112 10.60 -7.96 -5.61
N ALA A 113 11.27 -7.90 -6.76
CA ALA A 113 11.59 -9.08 -7.55
C ALA A 113 12.51 -10.04 -6.78
N ASP A 114 13.57 -9.52 -6.17
CA ASP A 114 14.55 -10.28 -5.39
C ASP A 114 13.86 -11.00 -4.22
N LEU A 115 13.04 -10.27 -3.45
CA LEU A 115 12.26 -10.84 -2.35
C LEU A 115 11.33 -11.97 -2.83
N VAL A 116 10.58 -11.76 -3.91
CA VAL A 116 9.64 -12.78 -4.43
C VAL A 116 10.37 -14.02 -4.92
N VAL A 117 11.52 -13.85 -5.60
CA VAL A 117 12.35 -14.96 -6.06
C VAL A 117 12.92 -15.75 -4.89
N GLU A 118 13.44 -15.05 -3.88
CA GLU A 118 13.97 -15.65 -2.67
C GLU A 118 12.89 -16.46 -1.93
N LEU A 119 11.73 -15.88 -1.67
CA LEU A 119 10.64 -16.55 -0.97
C LEU A 119 10.14 -17.77 -1.74
N ALA A 120 10.08 -17.71 -3.07
CA ALA A 120 9.71 -18.86 -3.88
C ALA A 120 10.76 -19.97 -3.87
N ALA A 121 12.05 -19.63 -3.81
CA ALA A 121 13.13 -20.61 -3.64
C ALA A 121 13.03 -21.30 -2.28
N ARG A 122 12.87 -20.53 -1.19
CA ARG A 122 12.68 -21.03 0.17
C ARG A 122 11.46 -21.95 0.27
N LYS A 123 10.31 -21.54 -0.31
CA LYS A 123 9.08 -22.35 -0.32
C LYS A 123 9.27 -23.68 -1.04
N ARG A 124 9.92 -23.68 -2.22
CA ARG A 124 10.22 -24.93 -2.95
C ARG A 124 11.10 -25.89 -2.14
N GLY A 125 12.20 -25.39 -1.58
CA GLY A 125 13.09 -26.20 -0.74
C GLY A 125 12.36 -26.79 0.48
N HIS A 126 11.48 -26.02 1.12
CA HIS A 126 10.66 -26.52 2.23
C HIS A 126 9.70 -27.62 1.78
N GLN A 127 9.02 -27.45 0.63
CA GLN A 127 8.11 -28.45 0.07
C GLN A 127 8.84 -29.75 -0.31
N GLU A 128 10.04 -29.65 -0.89
CA GLU A 128 10.89 -30.80 -1.23
C GLU A 128 11.34 -31.57 0.02
N ALA A 129 11.79 -30.86 1.06
CA ALA A 129 12.18 -31.45 2.34
C ALA A 129 11.01 -32.11 3.09
N TRP A 130 9.79 -31.60 2.91
CA TRP A 130 8.59 -32.22 3.47
C TRP A 130 8.21 -33.51 2.75
N ARG A 131 8.22 -33.49 1.41
CA ARG A 131 7.96 -34.67 0.58
C ARG A 131 8.95 -35.80 0.84
N SER A 132 10.23 -35.48 1.01
CA SER A 132 11.25 -36.50 1.30
C SER A 132 11.07 -37.18 2.67
N ARG A 133 10.27 -36.59 3.57
CA ARG A 133 9.90 -37.16 4.87
C ARG A 133 8.58 -37.94 4.84
N GLY A 134 8.03 -38.21 3.65
CA GLY A 134 6.79 -38.98 3.48
C GLY A 134 5.53 -38.28 4.00
N ARG A 135 5.56 -36.94 4.12
CA ARG A 135 4.40 -36.15 4.49
C ARG A 135 3.82 -35.44 3.27
N ASP A 136 2.53 -35.60 3.07
CA ASP A 136 1.76 -34.77 2.14
C ASP A 136 1.32 -33.48 2.83
N PHE A 137 1.39 -32.36 2.10
CA PHE A 137 0.76 -31.12 2.55
C PHE A 137 -0.76 -31.29 2.52
N ALA A 138 -1.43 -31.00 3.64
CA ALA A 138 -2.88 -30.91 3.62
C ALA A 138 -3.30 -29.78 2.67
N PRO A 139 -4.36 -29.95 1.86
CA PRO A 139 -4.88 -28.90 1.01
C PRO A 139 -5.21 -27.64 1.84
N GLY A 140 -4.51 -26.53 1.55
CA GLY A 140 -4.72 -25.25 2.23
C GLY A 140 -3.80 -24.97 3.43
N GLU A 141 -2.93 -25.90 3.81
CA GLU A 141 -1.91 -25.65 4.84
C GLU A 141 -0.81 -24.73 4.28
N ARG A 142 -0.70 -23.52 4.85
CA ARG A 142 0.31 -22.53 4.46
C ARG A 142 1.63 -22.84 5.14
N THR A 143 2.71 -22.94 4.37
CA THR A 143 4.06 -22.88 4.93
C THR A 143 4.25 -21.49 5.53
N PRO A 144 4.45 -21.34 6.85
CA PRO A 144 4.70 -20.03 7.44
C PRO A 144 5.97 -19.43 6.82
N LEU A 145 5.83 -18.31 6.12
CA LEU A 145 6.97 -17.54 5.64
C LEU A 145 7.35 -16.54 6.73
N SER A 146 8.46 -16.80 7.42
CA SER A 146 9.12 -15.78 8.22
C SER A 146 9.95 -14.91 7.29
N LEU A 147 9.65 -13.60 7.25
CA LEU A 147 10.38 -12.66 6.42
C LEU A 147 11.64 -12.16 7.13
N GLU A 148 11.59 -12.06 8.46
CA GLU A 148 12.70 -11.62 9.32
C GLU A 148 13.04 -12.75 10.32
N PRO A 149 14.08 -13.57 10.05
CA PRO A 149 14.53 -14.59 10.98
C PRO A 149 14.89 -13.98 12.35
N GLY A 150 14.25 -14.45 13.43
CA GLY A 150 14.43 -13.89 14.77
C GLY A 150 13.63 -12.60 15.04
N GLY A 151 12.80 -12.17 14.10
CA GLY A 151 11.88 -11.06 14.30
C GLY A 151 10.86 -11.32 15.41
N MET A 152 10.35 -10.24 15.99
CA MET A 152 9.32 -10.31 17.02
C MET A 152 8.01 -10.83 16.43
N PRO A 153 7.26 -11.71 17.13
CA PRO A 153 5.93 -12.11 16.70
C PRO A 153 4.99 -10.90 16.56
N TRP A 154 4.08 -10.93 15.58
CA TRP A 154 3.02 -9.92 15.44
C TRP A 154 2.24 -9.70 16.74
N SER A 155 1.99 -10.79 17.49
CA SER A 155 1.30 -10.74 18.78
C SER A 155 1.93 -9.79 19.80
N THR A 156 3.24 -9.52 19.72
CA THR A 156 3.95 -8.64 20.64
C THR A 156 3.55 -7.17 20.46
N VAL A 157 3.22 -6.76 19.23
CA VAL A 157 2.85 -5.36 18.91
C VAL A 157 1.37 -5.19 18.60
N ARG A 158 0.64 -6.29 18.40
CA ARG A 158 -0.79 -6.34 18.03
C ARG A 158 -1.68 -5.50 18.93
N ASP A 159 -1.48 -5.57 20.25
CA ASP A 159 -2.38 -4.91 21.21
C ASP A 159 -2.43 -3.39 21.06
N ARG A 160 -1.33 -2.76 20.61
CA ARG A 160 -1.28 -1.32 20.29
C ARG A 160 -2.30 -0.92 19.21
N TYR A 161 -2.56 -1.84 18.29
CA TYR A 161 -3.42 -1.64 17.11
C TYR A 161 -4.81 -2.25 17.29
N SER A 162 -5.11 -2.82 18.47
CA SER A 162 -6.44 -3.32 18.78
C SER A 162 -7.50 -2.20 18.77
N LEU A 163 -8.76 -2.57 18.51
CA LEU A 163 -9.88 -1.64 18.64
C LEU A 163 -9.91 -0.98 20.01
N ARG A 164 -9.63 -1.74 21.08
CA ARG A 164 -9.58 -1.22 22.46
C ARG A 164 -8.56 -0.10 22.61
N SER A 165 -7.32 -0.33 22.15
CA SER A 165 -6.24 0.65 22.28
C SER A 165 -6.45 1.88 21.41
N THR A 166 -6.86 1.67 20.15
CA THR A 166 -7.04 2.75 19.16
C THR A 166 -8.27 3.61 19.44
N THR A 167 -9.32 3.07 20.04
CA THR A 167 -10.53 3.83 20.41
C THR A 167 -10.50 4.38 21.84
N ARG A 168 -9.49 4.04 22.66
CA ARG A 168 -9.41 4.44 24.07
C ARG A 168 -9.59 5.95 24.27
N ALA A 169 -8.91 6.77 23.48
CA ALA A 169 -8.98 8.22 23.58
C ALA A 169 -10.38 8.75 23.23
N LEU A 170 -11.00 8.19 22.19
CA LEU A 170 -12.37 8.52 21.81
C LEU A 170 -13.36 8.13 22.91
N CYS A 171 -13.25 6.91 23.46
CA CYS A 171 -14.10 6.46 24.55
C CYS A 171 -13.93 7.34 25.80
N ALA A 172 -12.70 7.71 26.15
CA ALA A 172 -12.43 8.64 27.25
C ALA A 172 -13.08 10.01 27.02
N TRP A 173 -12.99 10.54 25.80
CA TRP A 173 -13.64 11.80 25.43
C TRP A 173 -15.17 11.70 25.48
N VAL A 174 -15.76 10.58 25.06
CA VAL A 174 -17.23 10.39 25.17
C VAL A 174 -17.69 10.41 26.63
N LEU A 175 -16.87 9.91 27.56
CA LEU A 175 -17.20 9.86 28.99
C LEU A 175 -16.98 11.21 29.71
N ASP A 176 -16.00 11.99 29.29
CA ASP A 176 -15.71 13.34 29.80
C ASP A 176 -15.46 14.30 28.61
N PRO A 177 -16.53 14.71 27.90
CA PRO A 177 -16.39 15.51 26.69
C PRO A 177 -15.94 16.92 27.06
N ARG A 178 -14.65 17.16 26.92
CA ARG A 178 -14.09 18.51 27.00
C ARG A 178 -14.06 19.12 25.62
N ARG A 179 -14.54 20.36 25.51
CA ARG A 179 -14.25 21.17 24.33
C ARG A 179 -12.74 21.37 24.25
N SER A 180 -12.20 21.33 23.04
CA SER A 180 -10.83 21.79 22.81
C SER A 180 -10.70 23.20 23.40
N PRO A 181 -9.72 23.47 24.28
CA PRO A 181 -9.55 24.76 24.92
C PRO A 181 -9.33 25.89 23.91
N ALA A 182 -8.82 25.54 22.73
CA ALA A 182 -8.91 26.34 21.53
C ALA A 182 -10.03 25.78 20.66
N GLY A 183 -11.20 26.41 20.67
CA GLY A 183 -11.96 26.46 19.43
C GLY A 183 -11.00 27.05 18.40
N VAL A 184 -10.87 26.39 17.25
CA VAL A 184 -10.25 27.04 16.09
C VAL A 184 -11.04 28.35 15.91
N PRO A 185 -10.42 29.54 16.08
CA PRO A 185 -11.14 30.79 15.87
C PRO A 185 -11.83 30.69 14.50
N VAL A 186 -13.07 31.19 14.39
CA VAL A 186 -13.77 31.19 13.08
C VAL A 186 -12.85 31.79 12.01
N ASP A 187 -12.06 32.78 12.42
CA ASP A 187 -10.99 33.45 11.68
C ASP A 187 -9.93 32.49 11.10
N PHE A 188 -9.59 31.36 11.73
CA PHE A 188 -8.62 30.41 11.14
C PHE A 188 -9.15 29.73 9.88
N LEU A 189 -10.46 29.43 9.82
CA LEU A 189 -11.04 28.92 8.59
C LEU A 189 -11.03 30.00 7.52
N GLU A 190 -11.38 31.24 7.88
CA GLU A 190 -11.30 32.38 6.94
C GLU A 190 -9.86 32.64 6.47
N ASP A 191 -8.87 32.57 7.37
CA ASP A 191 -7.44 32.71 7.07
C ASP A 191 -6.94 31.60 6.15
N GLN A 192 -7.36 30.35 6.38
CA GLN A 192 -7.02 29.22 5.50
C GLN A 192 -7.67 29.38 4.13
N TRP A 193 -8.90 29.88 4.07
CA TRP A 193 -9.59 30.13 2.81
C TRP A 193 -8.96 31.31 2.05
N ALA A 194 -8.56 32.36 2.75
CA ALA A 194 -7.83 33.49 2.19
C ALA A 194 -6.45 33.06 1.67
N GLU A 195 -5.72 32.22 2.42
CA GLU A 195 -4.44 31.70 1.96
C GLU A 195 -4.59 30.73 0.79
N LEU A 196 -5.63 29.88 0.78
CA LEU A 196 -5.97 29.03 -0.37
C LEU A 196 -6.29 29.87 -1.61
N ALA A 197 -7.11 30.92 -1.48
CA ALA A 197 -7.40 31.85 -2.57
C ALA A 197 -6.13 32.53 -3.08
N ARG A 198 -5.28 33.03 -2.17
CA ARG A 198 -3.98 33.62 -2.52
C ARG A 198 -3.07 32.65 -3.25
N LEU A 199 -3.02 31.39 -2.81
CA LEU A 199 -2.23 30.35 -3.47
C LEU A 199 -2.78 30.01 -4.86
N GLN A 200 -4.10 29.97 -5.02
CA GLN A 200 -4.75 29.77 -6.32
C GLN A 200 -4.43 30.92 -7.29
N ASP A 201 -4.54 32.17 -6.84
CA ASP A 201 -4.20 33.34 -7.65
C ASP A 201 -2.73 33.31 -8.09
N ARG A 202 -1.81 33.01 -7.17
CA ARG A 202 -0.37 32.86 -7.49
C ARG A 202 -0.12 31.72 -8.47
N LEU A 203 -0.84 30.60 -8.34
CA LEU A 203 -0.72 29.49 -9.29
C LEU A 203 -1.20 29.92 -10.68
N GLU A 204 -2.29 30.69 -10.74
CA GLU A 204 -2.85 31.19 -11.98
C GLU A 204 -1.91 32.19 -12.66
N GLU A 205 -1.26 33.06 -11.91
CA GLU A 205 -0.20 33.96 -12.41
C GLU A 205 0.97 33.17 -13.02
N VAL A 206 1.43 32.14 -12.33
CA VAL A 206 2.50 31.26 -12.85
C VAL A 206 2.04 30.59 -14.14
N TRP A 207 0.81 30.09 -14.22
CA TRP A 207 0.26 29.48 -15.43
C TRP A 207 0.06 30.47 -16.59
N LYS A 208 -0.30 31.72 -16.28
CA LYS A 208 -0.44 32.80 -17.26
C LYS A 208 0.92 33.36 -17.70
N SER A 209 2.00 33.10 -16.97
CA SER A 209 3.33 33.63 -17.28
C SER A 209 3.83 33.16 -18.67
N PRO A 210 4.55 34.04 -19.42
CA PRO A 210 5.14 33.68 -20.71
C PRO A 210 6.09 32.48 -20.62
N THR A 211 6.85 32.39 -19.52
CA THR A 211 7.80 31.31 -19.24
C THR A 211 7.10 29.96 -19.14
N TRP A 212 6.00 29.87 -18.38
CA TRP A 212 5.25 28.63 -18.24
C TRP A 212 4.57 28.21 -19.55
N ARG A 213 4.04 29.17 -20.33
CA ARG A 213 3.49 28.91 -21.66
C ARG A 213 4.54 28.43 -22.66
N TYR A 214 5.79 28.89 -22.54
CA TYR A 214 6.89 28.42 -23.36
C TYR A 214 7.31 27.00 -22.95
N LEU A 215 7.52 26.77 -21.64
CA LEU A 215 7.85 25.45 -21.11
C LEU A 215 6.76 24.40 -21.42
N GLY A 216 5.49 24.78 -21.33
CA GLY A 216 4.36 23.92 -21.70
C GLY A 216 4.38 23.52 -23.18
N ARG A 217 4.75 24.44 -24.07
CA ARG A 217 4.94 24.16 -25.51
C ARG A 217 6.12 23.23 -25.77
N VAL A 218 7.26 23.45 -25.09
CA VAL A 218 8.43 22.58 -25.17
C VAL A 218 8.09 21.18 -24.66
N HIS A 219 7.41 21.06 -23.52
CA HIS A 219 6.99 19.78 -22.96
C HIS A 219 6.01 19.05 -23.89
N ALA A 220 5.03 19.74 -24.47
CA ALA A 220 4.11 19.14 -25.45
C ALA A 220 4.84 18.66 -26.71
N PHE A 221 5.83 19.41 -27.19
CA PHE A 221 6.67 19.02 -28.31
C PHE A 221 7.52 17.79 -28.00
N VAL A 222 8.22 17.78 -26.85
CA VAL A 222 9.01 16.64 -26.39
C VAL A 222 8.13 15.40 -26.26
N LYS A 223 6.95 15.53 -25.64
CA LYS A 223 5.99 14.44 -25.50
C LYS A 223 5.55 13.89 -26.85
N LYS A 224 5.26 14.76 -27.84
CA LYS A 224 4.87 14.35 -29.20
C LYS A 224 6.00 13.61 -29.92
N VAL A 225 7.25 14.02 -29.71
CA VAL A 225 8.43 13.35 -30.26
C VAL A 225 8.68 12.00 -29.60
N THR A 226 8.52 11.89 -28.27
CA THR A 226 8.70 10.61 -27.57
C THR A 226 7.55 9.62 -27.79
N ASP A 227 6.32 10.10 -27.97
CA ASP A 227 5.15 9.25 -28.20
C ASP A 227 4.94 8.90 -29.70
N GLY A 228 5.39 9.75 -30.63
CA GLY A 228 5.29 9.53 -32.07
C GLY A 228 6.45 8.75 -32.72
N GLY A 229 7.46 8.38 -31.93
CA GLY A 229 8.63 7.59 -32.35
C GLY A 229 8.50 6.09 -32.07
N ARG A 230 7.28 5.56 -31.92
CA ARG A 230 7.00 4.13 -31.78
C ARG A 230 5.99 3.65 -32.81
#